data_AF-A0A0Q8WG60-F1
#
_entry.id   AF-A0A0Q8WG60-F1
#
_cell.length_a   1.000
_cell.length_b   1.000
_cell.length_c   1.000
_cell.angle_alpha   90.00
_cell.angle_beta   90.00
_cell.angle_gamma   90.00
#
_symmetry.space_group_name_H-M   'P 1'
#
loop_
_entity.id
_entity.type
_entity.pdbx_description
1 polymer ?
#
loop_
_entity_poly.entity_id
_entity_poly.type
_entity_poly.pdbx_seq_one_letter_code
_entity_poly.pdbx_strand_id
1 'polypeptide(L)'
;MKLNKYVGGSIAALAAAAIAVGSVLPAQADPTRPYAAAGSDTIQDVWNALTNDGAASPFGDIASYDAFDGSGVAADTVMIKPKTLAPWVTRPSGSGDGVKSLSASWNSANHIFKTKDLFTSSAIDFARSSGGPSVSGSALTFIPFARDAVSIAFNPTTGLTSLDLTTAQIKELYSGVDDSANSVVTFVSGQPQINGVAVHPKLPQAASGTRKFFLAAAGVTALASYVDGAATFGENNGTFIPNDGDLVPFSAGQWIAQANGQIPGLENTTTGLALAAINGQAAVNGTAPTITPGALYGTATLGNYTAPPATGVGAFSRDTYDVIPTQFLSGTPKQANLVAALTSGLNGASQKTTIKKYGFGTLSYLTDASKYLSSAYTN
;
A
#
# COMPACT_ATOMS: atom_id res chain seq x y z
N MET A 1 -56.43 -57.35 4.71
CA MET A 1 -57.65 -56.88 4.00
C MET A 1 -57.70 -55.37 4.20
N LYS A 2 -57.50 -54.44 3.26
CA LYS A 2 -57.45 -54.41 1.79
C LYS A 2 -56.42 -53.35 1.37
N LEU A 3 -55.65 -53.64 0.31
CA LEU A 3 -54.99 -52.64 -0.53
C LEU A 3 -56.06 -51.89 -1.34
N ASN A 4 -55.89 -50.58 -1.55
CA ASN A 4 -56.47 -49.88 -2.70
C ASN A 4 -55.38 -49.06 -3.40
N LYS A 5 -55.26 -49.30 -4.71
CA LYS A 5 -54.44 -48.58 -5.70
C LYS A 5 -55.24 -47.41 -6.30
N TYR A 6 -54.58 -46.70 -7.24
CA TYR A 6 -54.99 -45.60 -8.14
C TYR A 6 -54.53 -44.22 -7.65
N VAL A 7 -53.39 -43.66 -8.10
CA VAL A 7 -53.00 -43.13 -9.44
C VAL A 7 -53.76 -41.84 -9.79
N GLY A 8 -53.02 -40.74 -9.95
CA GLY A 8 -53.46 -39.59 -10.75
C GLY A 8 -52.83 -38.25 -10.36
N GLY A 9 -51.91 -37.75 -11.21
CA GLY A 9 -51.90 -36.33 -11.58
C GLY A 9 -50.99 -35.37 -10.80
N SER A 10 -49.79 -35.18 -11.33
CA SER A 10 -48.91 -34.05 -11.05
C SER A 10 -49.55 -32.72 -11.46
N ILE A 11 -49.57 -31.72 -10.57
CA ILE A 11 -49.42 -30.29 -10.94
C ILE A 11 -48.52 -29.65 -9.87
N ALA A 12 -47.41 -29.11 -10.35
CA ALA A 12 -46.40 -28.40 -9.59
C ALA A 12 -46.93 -27.07 -9.06
N ALA A 13 -46.67 -26.77 -7.79
CA ALA A 13 -46.63 -25.41 -7.26
C ALA A 13 -45.29 -25.23 -6.55
N LEU A 14 -44.33 -24.67 -7.29
CA LEU A 14 -43.01 -24.28 -6.82
C LEU A 14 -43.19 -23.04 -5.93
N ALA A 15 -43.29 -23.21 -4.61
CA ALA A 15 -43.15 -22.11 -3.67
C ALA A 15 -41.68 -22.02 -3.26
N ALA A 16 -40.89 -21.27 -4.03
CA ALA A 16 -39.52 -20.92 -3.66
C ALA A 16 -39.55 -19.91 -2.51
N ALA A 17 -39.39 -20.41 -1.28
CA ALA A 17 -38.99 -19.58 -0.15
C ALA A 17 -37.52 -19.19 -0.35
N ALA A 18 -37.30 -17.99 -0.89
CA ALA A 18 -35.98 -17.39 -0.94
C ALA A 18 -35.53 -17.08 0.50
N ILE A 19 -34.77 -17.99 1.09
CA ILE A 19 -33.93 -17.66 2.24
C ILE A 19 -32.87 -16.71 1.70
N ALA A 20 -33.00 -15.43 2.02
CA ALA A 20 -31.93 -14.46 1.88
C ALA A 20 -30.81 -14.85 2.86
N VAL A 21 -29.95 -15.79 2.43
CA VAL A 21 -28.62 -15.94 3.00
C VAL A 21 -27.87 -14.70 2.54
N GLY A 22 -27.87 -13.67 3.38
CA GLY A 22 -26.95 -12.55 3.24
C GLY A 22 -25.55 -13.14 3.16
N SER A 23 -24.95 -13.08 1.97
CA SER A 23 -23.54 -13.36 1.76
C SER A 23 -22.75 -12.27 2.47
N VAL A 24 -22.58 -12.41 3.78
CA VAL A 24 -21.36 -11.94 4.42
C VAL A 24 -20.24 -12.68 3.72
N LEU A 25 -19.55 -11.97 2.83
CA LEU A 25 -18.24 -12.40 2.36
C LEU A 25 -17.44 -12.76 3.63
N PRO A 26 -16.81 -13.94 3.70
CA PRO A 26 -16.01 -14.27 4.86
C PRO A 26 -14.99 -13.15 5.04
N ALA A 27 -14.87 -12.64 6.27
CA ALA A 27 -13.67 -11.93 6.69
C ALA A 27 -12.48 -12.72 6.12
N GLN A 28 -11.65 -12.08 5.31
CA GLN A 28 -10.58 -12.73 4.57
C GLN A 28 -9.76 -13.56 5.54
N ALA A 29 -9.97 -14.88 5.55
CA ALA A 29 -9.32 -15.76 6.51
C ALA A 29 -7.82 -15.66 6.24
N ASP A 30 -7.08 -15.10 7.18
CA ASP A 30 -5.63 -14.93 7.11
C ASP A 30 -4.97 -16.23 6.61
N PRO A 31 -4.31 -16.25 5.43
CA PRO A 31 -3.79 -17.47 4.85
C PRO A 31 -2.60 -17.98 5.66
N THR A 32 -2.58 -19.26 6.04
CA THR A 32 -1.39 -19.88 6.65
C THR A 32 -0.59 -20.60 5.57
N ARG A 33 0.62 -20.11 5.25
CA ARG A 33 1.52 -20.64 4.19
C ARG A 33 2.98 -20.69 4.69
N PRO A 34 3.91 -21.38 3.98
CA PRO A 34 5.29 -21.52 4.43
C PRO A 34 6.05 -20.21 4.67
N TYR A 35 5.70 -19.16 3.91
CA TYR A 35 6.22 -17.81 4.07
C TYR A 35 5.11 -16.85 4.49
N ALA A 36 5.42 -15.89 5.36
CA ALA A 36 4.50 -14.83 5.77
C ALA A 36 5.05 -13.44 5.45
N ALA A 37 4.19 -12.58 4.93
CA ALA A 37 4.47 -11.20 4.55
C ALA A 37 3.45 -10.24 5.15
N ALA A 38 3.90 -9.09 5.65
CA ALA A 38 3.05 -8.04 6.21
C ALA A 38 3.69 -6.65 6.06
N GLY A 39 2.95 -5.59 6.39
CA GLY A 39 3.47 -4.23 6.42
C GLY A 39 2.69 -3.28 5.52
N SER A 40 3.34 -2.78 4.47
CA SER A 40 2.79 -1.77 3.55
C SER A 40 1.42 -2.13 3.01
N ASP A 41 0.45 -1.26 3.26
CA ASP A 41 -0.87 -1.23 2.63
C ASP A 41 -0.79 -0.74 1.18
N THR A 42 0.14 0.15 0.83
CA THR A 42 0.33 0.56 -0.58
C THR A 42 0.53 -0.60 -1.52
N ILE A 43 1.31 -1.63 -1.15
CA ILE A 43 1.59 -2.76 -2.05
C ILE A 43 0.91 -4.05 -1.61
N GLN A 44 -0.05 -4.00 -0.68
CA GLN A 44 -0.72 -5.22 -0.22
C GLN A 44 -1.56 -5.86 -1.32
N ASP A 45 -2.33 -5.08 -2.09
CA ASP A 45 -3.32 -5.65 -3.01
C ASP A 45 -2.68 -6.31 -4.22
N VAL A 46 -1.60 -5.71 -4.74
CA VAL A 46 -0.78 -6.34 -5.79
C VAL A 46 -0.11 -7.62 -5.27
N TRP A 47 0.36 -7.64 -4.02
CA TRP A 47 0.89 -8.85 -3.40
C TRP A 47 -0.18 -9.91 -3.14
N ASN A 48 -1.39 -9.49 -2.76
CA ASN A 48 -2.53 -10.38 -2.60
C ASN A 48 -2.90 -11.02 -3.93
N ALA A 49 -2.90 -10.26 -5.03
CA ALA A 49 -3.12 -10.80 -6.36
C ALA A 49 -2.03 -11.79 -6.76
N LEU A 50 -0.75 -11.39 -6.62
CA LEU A 50 0.39 -12.26 -6.92
C LEU A 50 0.34 -13.57 -6.14
N THR A 51 -0.15 -13.56 -4.91
CA THR A 51 -0.19 -14.74 -4.02
C THR A 51 -1.48 -15.52 -4.08
N ASN A 52 -2.61 -14.92 -4.48
CA ASN A 52 -3.94 -15.57 -4.49
C ASN A 52 -4.48 -15.84 -5.90
N ASP A 53 -3.83 -15.40 -6.97
CA ASP A 53 -4.16 -15.76 -8.36
C ASP A 53 -3.85 -17.25 -8.65
N GLY A 54 -4.64 -18.16 -8.05
CA GLY A 54 -4.73 -19.58 -8.37
C GLY A 54 -3.46 -20.43 -8.16
N ALA A 55 -3.64 -21.75 -8.19
CA ALA A 55 -2.60 -22.76 -7.94
C ALA A 55 -1.43 -22.81 -8.96
N ALA A 56 -1.31 -21.81 -9.84
CA ALA A 56 -0.23 -21.68 -10.84
C ALA A 56 0.72 -20.50 -10.54
N SER A 57 0.51 -19.75 -9.45
CA SER A 57 1.43 -18.69 -9.07
C SER A 57 2.70 -19.25 -8.39
N PRO A 58 3.92 -18.83 -8.78
CA PRO A 58 5.16 -19.17 -8.06
C PRO A 58 5.17 -18.62 -6.62
N PHE A 59 4.16 -17.84 -6.23
CA PHE A 59 4.00 -17.25 -4.91
C PHE A 59 2.92 -17.90 -4.05
N GLY A 60 2.39 -19.06 -4.47
CA GLY A 60 1.36 -19.79 -3.71
C GLY A 60 1.78 -20.19 -2.28
N ASP A 61 3.10 -20.20 -2.00
CA ASP A 61 3.66 -20.45 -0.66
C ASP A 61 3.78 -19.20 0.22
N ILE A 62 3.45 -18.01 -0.30
CA ILE A 62 3.53 -16.74 0.43
C ILE A 62 2.14 -16.34 0.91
N ALA A 63 1.99 -16.21 2.21
CA ALA A 63 0.84 -15.59 2.85
C ALA A 63 1.06 -14.08 2.95
N SER A 64 0.39 -13.32 2.08
CA SER A 64 0.35 -11.87 2.11
C SER A 64 -0.78 -11.42 3.03
N TYR A 65 -0.45 -10.94 4.23
CA TYR A 65 -1.43 -10.45 5.22
C TYR A 65 -1.77 -8.99 4.94
N ASP A 66 -3.04 -8.64 5.03
CA ASP A 66 -3.49 -7.24 4.89
C ASP A 66 -3.02 -6.38 6.05
N ALA A 67 -2.73 -5.11 5.79
CA ALA A 67 -2.28 -4.17 6.82
C ALA A 67 -3.41 -3.81 7.81
N PHE A 68 -4.67 -3.94 7.39
CA PHE A 68 -5.87 -3.65 8.17
C PHE A 68 -6.84 -4.82 8.13
N ASP A 69 -7.73 -4.92 9.13
CA ASP A 69 -8.82 -5.90 9.22
C ASP A 69 -10.08 -5.49 8.42
N GLY A 70 -9.92 -4.62 7.43
CA GLY A 70 -11.01 -4.01 6.67
C GLY A 70 -11.59 -2.73 7.28
N SER A 71 -11.27 -2.40 8.54
CA SER A 71 -11.68 -1.11 9.14
C SER A 71 -10.96 0.11 8.55
N GLY A 72 -9.79 -0.11 7.94
CA GLY A 72 -8.90 0.97 7.47
C GLY A 72 -8.27 1.79 8.58
N VAL A 73 -8.34 1.34 9.84
CA VAL A 73 -7.79 2.03 11.02
C VAL A 73 -6.75 1.16 11.70
N ALA A 74 -5.58 1.73 11.98
CA ALA A 74 -4.52 1.02 12.68
C ALA A 74 -4.91 0.81 14.16
N ALA A 75 -4.86 -0.43 14.64
CA ALA A 75 -5.21 -0.77 16.01
C ALA A 75 -4.32 -1.89 16.58
N ASP A 76 -3.77 -1.66 17.77
CA ASP A 76 -2.91 -2.61 18.49
C ASP A 76 -3.67 -3.81 19.09
N THR A 77 -4.99 -3.84 18.93
CA THR A 77 -5.86 -4.94 19.34
C THR A 77 -6.10 -5.94 18.22
N VAL A 78 -5.77 -5.60 16.98
CA VAL A 78 -5.94 -6.46 15.82
C VAL A 78 -4.70 -7.33 15.68
N MET A 79 -4.88 -8.65 15.71
CA MET A 79 -3.79 -9.62 15.71
C MET A 79 -3.86 -10.51 14.47
N ILE A 80 -2.72 -11.03 14.04
CA ILE A 80 -2.57 -12.08 13.02
C ILE A 80 -1.83 -13.27 13.60
N LYS A 81 -2.02 -14.45 12.98
CA LYS A 81 -1.24 -15.66 13.30
C LYS A 81 -0.46 -16.10 12.07
N PRO A 82 0.74 -15.53 11.81
CA PRO A 82 1.47 -15.71 10.55
C PRO A 82 1.78 -17.15 10.19
N LYS A 83 1.99 -18.00 11.21
CA LYS A 83 2.35 -19.41 11.08
C LYS A 83 1.65 -20.25 12.14
N THR A 84 1.36 -21.52 11.83
CA THR A 84 0.65 -22.45 12.73
C THR A 84 1.22 -22.53 14.13
N LEU A 85 2.57 -22.52 14.24
CA LEU A 85 3.31 -22.62 15.50
C LEU A 85 3.85 -21.28 16.00
N ALA A 86 3.63 -20.19 15.25
CA ALA A 86 3.98 -18.86 15.73
C ALA A 86 2.91 -18.34 16.70
N PRO A 87 3.31 -17.49 17.66
CA PRO A 87 2.39 -16.75 18.51
C PRO A 87 1.55 -15.78 17.67
N TRP A 88 0.43 -15.37 18.25
CA TRP A 88 -0.30 -14.22 17.73
C TRP A 88 0.57 -12.97 17.86
N VAL A 89 0.64 -12.20 16.79
CA VAL A 89 1.36 -10.93 16.76
C VAL A 89 0.40 -9.83 16.31
N THR A 90 0.64 -8.61 16.76
CA THR A 90 -0.13 -7.44 16.36
C THR A 90 -0.01 -7.29 14.85
N ARG A 91 -1.12 -6.98 14.18
CA ARG A 91 -1.15 -6.79 12.71
C ARG A 91 -0.24 -5.63 12.33
N PRO A 92 0.82 -5.84 11.52
CA PRO A 92 1.67 -4.76 11.06
C PRO A 92 0.92 -3.88 10.05
N SER A 93 0.64 -2.62 10.44
CA SER A 93 -0.17 -1.68 9.66
C SER A 93 0.69 -0.56 9.05
N GLY A 94 1.23 -0.80 7.86
CA GLY A 94 2.09 0.13 7.14
C GLY A 94 3.55 -0.32 7.05
N SER A 95 4.34 0.38 6.24
CA SER A 95 5.72 -0.02 5.91
C SER A 95 6.64 -0.04 7.14
N GLY A 96 6.54 0.97 8.00
CA GLY A 96 7.34 1.06 9.23
C GLY A 96 7.06 -0.11 10.17
N ASP A 97 5.78 -0.40 10.40
CA ASP A 97 5.33 -1.52 11.24
C ASP A 97 5.77 -2.86 10.65
N GLY A 98 5.70 -3.02 9.32
CA GLY A 98 6.21 -4.18 8.61
C GLY A 98 7.69 -4.44 8.92
N VAL A 99 8.56 -3.45 8.72
CA VAL A 99 10.01 -3.58 8.94
C VAL A 99 10.35 -3.81 10.42
N LYS A 100 9.62 -3.18 11.34
CA LYS A 100 9.76 -3.42 12.79
C LYS A 100 9.33 -4.83 13.20
N SER A 101 8.20 -5.32 12.70
CA SER A 101 7.72 -6.68 12.95
C SER A 101 8.66 -7.75 12.39
N LEU A 102 9.30 -7.49 11.25
CA LEU A 102 10.35 -8.33 10.69
C LEU A 102 11.60 -8.30 11.58
N SER A 103 11.99 -7.13 12.06
CA SER A 103 13.13 -6.96 12.97
C SER A 103 12.92 -7.73 14.28
N ALA A 104 11.72 -7.63 14.87
CA ALA A 104 11.33 -8.41 16.04
C ALA A 104 11.27 -9.91 15.74
N SER A 105 10.81 -10.32 14.55
CA SER A 105 10.77 -11.73 14.14
C SER A 105 12.16 -12.38 14.05
N TRP A 106 13.19 -11.63 13.63
CA TRP A 106 14.52 -12.18 13.35
C TRP A 106 15.62 -11.73 14.32
N ASN A 107 15.30 -10.82 15.24
CA ASN A 107 16.19 -10.36 16.30
C ASN A 107 15.41 -10.01 17.58
N SER A 108 14.52 -10.91 18.01
CA SER A 108 13.62 -10.71 19.15
C SER A 108 14.32 -10.44 20.49
N ALA A 109 15.60 -10.78 20.62
CA ALA A 109 16.40 -10.45 21.81
C ALA A 109 16.70 -8.95 21.94
N ASN A 110 16.69 -8.20 20.82
CA ASN A 110 17.08 -6.79 20.78
C ASN A 110 16.02 -5.87 20.18
N HIS A 111 14.95 -6.45 19.62
CA HIS A 111 13.88 -5.72 18.95
C HIS A 111 12.51 -6.22 19.38
N ILE A 112 11.63 -5.27 19.64
CA ILE A 112 10.25 -5.50 20.05
C ILE A 112 9.38 -4.75 19.05
N PHE A 113 8.31 -5.39 18.59
CA PHE A 113 7.27 -4.72 17.83
C PHE A 113 6.01 -4.67 18.68
N LYS A 114 5.64 -3.45 19.09
CA LYS A 114 4.51 -3.12 19.98
C LYS A 114 4.56 -3.84 21.34
N THR A 115 3.81 -3.35 22.32
CA THR A 115 3.93 -3.78 23.74
C THR A 115 3.40 -5.20 24.02
N LYS A 116 2.86 -5.90 23.02
CA LYS A 116 2.14 -7.18 23.17
C LYS A 116 2.79 -8.38 22.51
N ASP A 117 3.78 -8.22 21.65
CA ASP A 117 4.18 -9.32 20.80
C ASP A 117 5.41 -10.04 21.38
N LEU A 118 5.14 -11.20 21.97
CA LEU A 118 6.14 -12.24 22.17
C LEU A 118 6.49 -12.81 20.78
N PHE A 119 7.30 -12.12 19.98
CA PHE A 119 7.85 -12.70 18.76
C PHE A 119 8.77 -13.86 19.15
N THR A 120 8.27 -15.09 19.12
CA THR A 120 9.13 -16.26 19.01
C THR A 120 9.58 -16.34 17.55
N SER A 121 10.87 -16.54 17.33
CA SER A 121 11.58 -16.37 16.05
C SER A 121 10.80 -16.75 14.77
N SER A 122 11.02 -15.97 13.71
CA SER A 122 10.57 -16.20 12.33
C SER A 122 9.07 -16.07 12.03
N ALA A 123 8.29 -15.29 12.80
CA ALA A 123 6.86 -15.12 12.50
C ALA A 123 6.61 -14.49 11.11
N ILE A 124 7.32 -13.40 10.79
CA ILE A 124 7.29 -12.73 9.47
C ILE A 124 8.58 -13.10 8.71
N ASP A 125 8.49 -13.53 7.45
CA ASP A 125 9.65 -13.89 6.63
C ASP A 125 10.16 -12.71 5.80
N PHE A 126 9.27 -11.83 5.34
CA PHE A 126 9.64 -10.56 4.72
C PHE A 126 8.60 -9.48 5.02
N ALA A 127 9.03 -8.22 5.02
CA ALA A 127 8.13 -7.09 5.15
C ALA A 127 7.92 -6.43 3.78
N ARG A 128 6.69 -5.96 3.53
CA ARG A 128 6.37 -5.10 2.40
C ARG A 128 6.62 -3.65 2.79
N SER A 129 7.32 -2.89 1.96
CA SER A 129 7.61 -1.47 2.20
C SER A 129 7.37 -0.62 0.96
N SER A 130 6.63 0.48 1.09
CA SER A 130 6.52 1.50 0.05
C SER A 130 7.58 2.60 0.18
N GLY A 131 8.53 2.48 1.11
CA GLY A 131 9.64 3.42 1.28
C GLY A 131 10.98 2.71 1.45
N GLY A 132 12.06 3.44 1.14
CA GLY A 132 13.42 3.01 1.43
C GLY A 132 13.75 3.03 2.93
N PRO A 133 14.97 2.57 3.29
CA PRO A 133 15.39 2.44 4.68
C PRO A 133 15.38 3.78 5.46
N SER A 134 15.06 3.71 6.77
CA SER A 134 15.10 4.88 7.68
C SER A 134 16.42 5.05 8.42
N VAL A 135 17.16 3.95 8.54
CA VAL A 135 18.35 3.86 9.38
C VAL A 135 19.45 3.18 8.57
N SER A 136 20.68 3.60 8.79
CA SER A 136 21.85 2.96 8.18
C SER A 136 22.14 1.61 8.86
N GLY A 137 22.70 0.68 8.09
CA GLY A 137 23.14 -0.63 8.60
C GLY A 137 23.11 -1.71 7.52
N SER A 138 23.29 -2.97 7.93
CA SER A 138 23.44 -4.11 7.02
C SER A 138 22.62 -5.35 7.40
N ALA A 139 21.78 -5.26 8.43
CA ALA A 139 21.00 -6.39 8.94
C ALA A 139 19.78 -6.75 8.07
N LEU A 140 19.21 -5.76 7.39
CA LEU A 140 18.07 -5.89 6.48
C LEU A 140 18.46 -5.49 5.05
N THR A 141 17.91 -6.19 4.07
CA THR A 141 18.04 -5.90 2.64
C THR A 141 16.68 -5.55 2.07
N PHE A 142 16.60 -4.40 1.39
CA PHE A 142 15.43 -3.90 0.67
C PHE A 142 15.63 -4.24 -0.80
N ILE A 143 14.91 -5.26 -1.28
CA ILE A 143 14.90 -5.70 -2.67
C ILE A 143 13.84 -4.88 -3.41
N PRO A 144 14.18 -4.16 -4.50
CA PRO A 144 13.19 -3.43 -5.28
C PRO A 144 12.09 -4.37 -5.80
N PHE A 145 10.82 -3.94 -5.68
CA PHE A 145 9.64 -4.69 -6.10
C PHE A 145 9.00 -4.07 -7.34
N ALA A 146 8.49 -2.84 -7.21
CA ALA A 146 7.80 -2.13 -8.29
C ALA A 146 7.95 -0.60 -8.16
N ARG A 147 7.78 0.13 -9.27
CA ARG A 147 7.74 1.61 -9.30
C ARG A 147 6.35 2.10 -8.94
N ASP A 148 6.31 3.15 -8.13
CA ASP A 148 5.11 3.90 -7.76
C ASP A 148 5.38 5.40 -7.92
N ALA A 149 4.32 6.20 -7.97
CA ALA A 149 4.38 7.64 -7.77
C ALA A 149 3.39 8.06 -6.69
N VAL A 150 3.75 9.07 -5.91
CA VAL A 150 2.88 9.59 -4.85
C VAL A 150 2.43 10.98 -5.22
N SER A 151 1.11 11.18 -5.26
CA SER A 151 0.50 12.49 -5.44
C SER A 151 -0.45 12.80 -4.29
N ILE A 152 -1.28 13.82 -4.45
CA ILE A 152 -2.26 14.29 -3.48
C ILE A 152 -3.65 14.00 -4.02
N ALA A 153 -4.41 13.17 -3.31
CA ALA A 153 -5.83 13.00 -3.54
C ALA A 153 -6.61 14.14 -2.87
N PHE A 154 -7.64 14.63 -3.55
CA PHE A 154 -8.48 15.71 -3.07
C PHE A 154 -9.92 15.56 -3.57
N ASN A 155 -10.85 16.21 -2.85
CA ASN A 155 -12.25 16.31 -3.25
C ASN A 155 -12.46 17.57 -4.13
N PRO A 156 -12.92 17.44 -5.39
CA PRO A 156 -13.05 18.56 -6.32
C PRO A 156 -14.36 19.37 -6.22
N THR A 157 -15.27 19.10 -5.27
CA THR A 157 -16.67 19.56 -5.33
C THR A 157 -16.93 21.07 -5.15
N THR A 158 -15.99 21.86 -4.62
CA THR A 158 -16.25 23.29 -4.25
C THR A 158 -15.32 24.33 -4.88
N GLY A 159 -14.61 23.98 -5.96
CA GLY A 159 -13.85 24.95 -6.76
C GLY A 159 -12.38 24.60 -6.98
N LEU A 160 -11.86 23.60 -6.26
CA LEU A 160 -10.61 22.94 -6.62
C LEU A 160 -10.91 21.93 -7.73
N THR A 161 -11.02 22.34 -8.99
CA THR A 161 -11.40 21.41 -10.08
C THR A 161 -10.21 20.76 -10.77
N SER A 162 -9.04 21.40 -10.70
CA SER A 162 -7.77 20.89 -11.21
C SER A 162 -6.64 21.47 -10.39
N LEU A 163 -5.76 20.61 -9.89
CA LEU A 163 -4.59 21.01 -9.11
C LEU A 163 -3.31 20.56 -9.80
N ASP A 164 -2.39 21.50 -9.98
CA ASP A 164 -0.99 21.24 -10.30
C ASP A 164 -0.14 22.01 -9.30
N LEU A 165 0.46 21.29 -8.35
CA LEU A 165 1.19 21.89 -7.25
C LEU A 165 2.69 21.75 -7.48
N THR A 166 3.41 22.85 -7.29
CA THR A 166 4.87 22.81 -7.23
C THR A 166 5.32 22.16 -5.93
N THR A 167 6.55 21.65 -5.91
CA THR A 167 7.14 21.08 -4.69
C THR A 167 7.20 22.10 -3.54
N ALA A 168 7.44 23.38 -3.85
CA ALA A 168 7.43 24.47 -2.87
C ALA A 168 6.02 24.65 -2.26
N GLN A 169 4.98 24.71 -3.09
CA GLN A 169 3.59 24.81 -2.62
C GLN A 169 3.19 23.64 -1.72
N ILE A 170 3.58 22.41 -2.08
CA ILE A 170 3.34 21.24 -1.24
C ILE A 170 4.06 21.40 0.11
N LYS A 171 5.30 21.87 0.11
CA LYS A 171 6.03 22.14 1.35
C LYS A 171 5.32 23.18 2.22
N GLU A 172 4.87 24.29 1.64
CA GLU A 172 4.11 25.34 2.34
C GLU A 172 2.85 24.75 3.00
N LEU A 173 2.05 24.00 2.24
CA LEU A 173 0.82 23.37 2.72
C LEU A 173 1.03 22.48 3.95
N TYR A 174 2.07 21.63 3.95
CA TYR A 174 2.26 20.64 5.03
C TYR A 174 3.17 21.13 6.17
N SER A 175 4.01 22.14 5.95
CA SER A 175 4.89 22.72 6.98
C SER A 175 4.36 24.01 7.61
N GLY A 176 3.45 24.72 6.95
CA GLY A 176 2.94 26.01 7.38
C GLY A 176 3.96 27.14 7.24
N VAL A 177 5.09 26.88 6.59
CA VAL A 177 6.08 27.91 6.27
C VAL A 177 5.59 28.64 5.03
N ASP A 178 5.00 29.82 5.26
CA ASP A 178 4.48 30.70 4.21
C ASP A 178 5.61 31.28 3.34
N ASP A 179 5.53 31.09 2.02
CA ASP A 179 6.33 31.84 1.06
C ASP A 179 5.50 33.03 0.58
N SER A 180 5.72 34.21 1.16
CA SER A 180 4.98 35.43 0.83
C SER A 180 5.03 35.86 -0.65
N ALA A 181 5.94 35.29 -1.46
CA ALA A 181 5.99 35.52 -2.91
C ALA A 181 5.05 34.58 -3.70
N ASN A 182 4.50 33.54 -3.06
CA ASN A 182 3.56 32.60 -3.64
C ASN A 182 2.13 33.14 -3.54
N SER A 183 1.48 33.33 -4.69
CA SER A 183 0.08 33.78 -4.74
C SER A 183 -0.94 32.64 -4.82
N VAL A 184 -0.48 31.39 -4.99
CA VAL A 184 -1.34 30.22 -5.14
C VAL A 184 -1.68 29.64 -3.77
N VAL A 185 -0.66 29.36 -2.94
CA VAL A 185 -0.86 28.96 -1.54
C VAL A 185 -0.76 30.21 -0.68
N THR A 186 -1.81 30.48 0.08
CA THR A 186 -1.86 31.61 1.01
C THR A 186 -2.42 31.15 2.35
N PHE A 187 -2.24 31.97 3.39
CA PHE A 187 -2.71 31.65 4.74
C PHE A 187 -3.70 32.70 5.25
N VAL A 188 -4.89 32.26 5.61
CA VAL A 188 -5.93 33.12 6.22
C VAL A 188 -6.21 32.59 7.63
N SER A 189 -6.01 33.43 8.64
CA SER A 189 -6.17 33.05 10.05
C SER A 189 -5.36 31.79 10.44
N GLY A 190 -4.18 31.62 9.84
CA GLY A 190 -3.29 30.48 10.09
C GLY A 190 -3.73 29.17 9.44
N GLN A 191 -4.72 29.19 8.55
CA GLN A 191 -5.15 28.04 7.76
C GLN A 191 -4.79 28.22 6.28
N PRO A 192 -4.30 27.17 5.60
CA PRO A 192 -3.91 27.27 4.20
C PRO A 192 -5.12 27.38 3.28
N GLN A 193 -4.91 28.09 2.18
CA GLN A 193 -5.82 28.18 1.04
C GLN A 193 -5.06 27.92 -0.25
N ILE A 194 -5.75 27.38 -1.25
CA ILE A 194 -5.26 27.29 -2.63
C ILE A 194 -6.18 28.14 -3.50
N ASN A 195 -5.65 29.18 -4.13
CA ASN A 195 -6.42 30.11 -4.96
C ASN A 195 -7.67 30.66 -4.25
N GLY A 196 -7.55 30.95 -2.94
CA GLY A 196 -8.64 31.46 -2.10
C GLY A 196 -9.62 30.41 -1.57
N VAL A 197 -9.45 29.12 -1.93
CA VAL A 197 -10.25 28.02 -1.39
C VAL A 197 -9.56 27.41 -0.18
N ALA A 198 -10.26 27.31 0.95
CA ALA A 198 -9.73 26.67 2.15
C ALA A 198 -9.38 25.20 1.90
N VAL A 199 -8.22 24.78 2.41
CA VAL A 199 -7.75 23.40 2.29
C VAL A 199 -7.31 22.84 3.63
N HIS A 200 -7.33 21.51 3.73
CA HIS A 200 -7.07 20.77 4.96
C HIS A 200 -6.07 19.65 4.64
N PRO A 201 -4.75 19.94 4.68
CA PRO A 201 -3.73 18.92 4.50
C PRO A 201 -3.78 17.89 5.63
N LYS A 202 -3.87 16.61 5.28
CA LYS A 202 -3.91 15.49 6.23
C LYS A 202 -2.85 14.47 5.87
N LEU A 203 -2.46 13.68 6.86
CA LEU A 203 -1.50 12.60 6.69
C LEU A 203 -2.08 11.29 7.22
N PRO A 204 -1.78 10.15 6.58
CA PRO A 204 -2.15 8.85 7.12
C PRO A 204 -1.29 8.50 8.34
N GLN A 205 -1.48 7.29 8.87
CA GLN A 205 -0.82 6.80 10.07
C GLN A 205 0.71 6.98 10.08
N ALA A 206 1.30 7.21 11.25
CA ALA A 206 2.72 7.53 11.39
C ALA A 206 3.68 6.45 10.80
N ALA A 207 3.24 5.19 10.78
CA ALA A 207 4.00 4.08 10.19
C ALA A 207 3.87 3.95 8.65
N SER A 208 3.12 4.85 7.99
CA SER A 208 2.93 4.87 6.53
C SER A 208 4.23 5.17 5.78
N GLY A 209 4.55 4.31 4.82
CA GLY A 209 5.68 4.53 3.92
C GLY A 209 5.41 5.65 2.92
N THR A 210 4.15 5.80 2.48
CA THR A 210 3.68 6.90 1.61
C THR A 210 3.80 8.25 2.28
N ARG A 211 3.37 8.38 3.54
CA ARG A 211 3.59 9.59 4.34
C ARG A 211 5.06 9.96 4.40
N LYS A 212 5.91 9.01 4.83
CA LYS A 212 7.35 9.27 5.01
C LYS A 212 7.99 9.70 3.69
N PHE A 213 7.70 8.98 2.60
CA PHE A 213 8.19 9.31 1.26
C PHE A 213 7.72 10.69 0.80
N PHE A 214 6.42 10.96 0.90
CA PHE A 214 5.80 12.21 0.45
C PHE A 214 6.40 13.42 1.17
N LEU A 215 6.53 13.37 2.49
CA LEU A 215 7.12 14.46 3.27
C LEU A 215 8.58 14.69 2.90
N ALA A 216 9.35 13.62 2.67
CA ALA A 216 10.74 13.74 2.22
C ALA A 216 10.85 14.35 0.81
N ALA A 217 10.00 13.90 -0.12
CA ALA A 217 9.94 14.44 -1.49
C ALA A 217 9.49 15.92 -1.51
N ALA A 218 8.59 16.32 -0.61
CA ALA A 218 8.19 17.71 -0.43
C ALA A 218 9.24 18.55 0.32
N GLY A 219 10.20 17.94 1.00
CA GLY A 219 11.16 18.65 1.85
C GLY A 219 10.55 19.20 3.15
N VAL A 220 9.51 18.53 3.67
CA VAL A 220 8.85 18.87 4.93
C VAL A 220 9.58 18.19 6.09
N THR A 221 10.20 18.98 6.95
CA THR A 221 10.96 18.50 8.12
C THR A 221 10.22 18.72 9.44
N ALA A 222 9.27 19.64 9.48
CA ALA A 222 8.37 19.90 10.59
C ALA A 222 6.95 20.10 10.03
N LEU A 223 5.96 19.53 10.72
CA LEU A 223 4.56 19.64 10.33
C LEU A 223 3.95 20.92 10.90
N ALA A 224 3.05 21.54 10.14
CA ALA A 224 2.21 22.61 10.66
C ALA A 224 1.28 22.06 11.75
N SER A 225 0.86 22.92 12.69
CA SER A 225 -0.02 22.52 13.79
C SER A 225 -1.42 22.08 13.36
N TYR A 226 -1.88 22.52 12.18
CA TYR A 226 -3.16 22.10 11.60
C TYR A 226 -3.10 20.75 10.87
N VAL A 227 -1.91 20.18 10.66
CA VAL A 227 -1.73 18.84 10.09
C VAL A 227 -1.63 17.83 11.23
N ASP A 228 -2.62 16.95 11.36
CA ASP A 228 -2.59 15.92 12.39
C ASP A 228 -1.46 14.91 12.14
N GLY A 229 -0.40 15.02 12.94
CA GLY A 229 0.73 14.10 12.91
C GLY A 229 0.44 12.72 13.52
N ALA A 230 -0.66 12.57 14.27
CA ALA A 230 -1.03 11.39 15.05
C ALA A 230 -2.24 10.64 14.49
N ALA A 231 -2.68 10.96 13.27
CA ALA A 231 -3.74 10.24 12.58
C ALA A 231 -3.52 8.73 12.58
N THR A 232 -4.61 7.95 12.58
CA THR A 232 -4.58 6.47 12.66
C THR A 232 -5.17 5.78 11.43
N PHE A 233 -5.67 6.55 10.46
CA PHE A 233 -6.25 6.01 9.24
C PHE A 233 -5.18 5.56 8.24
N GLY A 234 -5.51 4.52 7.46
CA GLY A 234 -4.63 3.92 6.45
C GLY A 234 -4.27 4.83 5.29
N GLU A 235 -3.10 4.60 4.67
CA GLU A 235 -2.78 5.25 3.40
C GLU A 235 -3.71 4.70 2.30
N ASN A 236 -3.92 5.49 1.24
CA ASN A 236 -4.68 5.06 0.07
C ASN A 236 -6.17 4.72 0.31
N ASN A 237 -6.79 5.31 1.33
CA ASN A 237 -8.23 5.19 1.57
C ASN A 237 -8.92 6.55 1.41
N GLY A 238 -9.71 6.68 0.34
CA GLY A 238 -10.44 7.90 0.00
C GLY A 238 -11.60 8.22 0.94
N THR A 239 -12.06 7.29 1.79
CA THR A 239 -13.11 7.60 2.79
C THR A 239 -12.66 8.62 3.84
N PHE A 240 -11.35 8.86 3.96
CA PHE A 240 -10.77 9.89 4.84
C PHE A 240 -10.58 11.25 4.16
N ILE A 241 -11.16 11.42 2.97
CA ILE A 241 -11.24 12.66 2.20
C ILE A 241 -12.72 13.12 2.09
N PRO A 242 -13.50 13.16 3.19
CA PRO A 242 -14.93 13.45 3.12
C PRO A 242 -15.24 14.92 2.86
N ASN A 243 -14.30 15.82 3.22
CA ASN A 243 -14.54 17.25 3.15
C ASN A 243 -13.88 17.85 1.91
N ASP A 244 -14.49 18.91 1.43
CA ASP A 244 -13.88 19.80 0.46
C ASP A 244 -12.53 20.33 0.95
N GLY A 245 -11.59 20.42 0.00
CA GLY A 245 -10.24 20.89 0.29
C GLY A 245 -9.39 19.94 1.12
N ASP A 246 -9.87 18.76 1.51
CA ASP A 246 -9.03 17.72 2.09
C ASP A 246 -7.93 17.33 1.08
N LEU A 247 -6.68 17.35 1.53
CA LEU A 247 -5.51 16.99 0.72
C LEU A 247 -4.78 15.85 1.41
N VAL A 248 -4.70 14.67 0.77
CA VAL A 248 -4.09 13.48 1.38
C VAL A 248 -3.08 12.84 0.42
N PRO A 249 -1.86 12.53 0.86
CA PRO A 249 -0.90 11.79 0.04
C PRO A 249 -1.45 10.41 -0.34
N PHE A 250 -1.34 10.06 -1.62
CA PHE A 250 -1.95 8.87 -2.19
C PHE A 250 -1.02 8.23 -3.24
N SER A 251 -0.84 6.92 -3.18
CA SER A 251 -0.14 6.14 -4.20
C SER A 251 -0.95 6.10 -5.48
N ALA A 252 -0.34 6.49 -6.58
CA ALA A 252 -0.94 6.41 -7.90
C ALA A 252 -1.23 4.94 -8.31
N GLY A 253 -0.39 3.99 -7.88
CA GLY A 253 -0.64 2.57 -8.10
C GLY A 253 -1.95 2.13 -7.45
N GLN A 254 -2.13 2.46 -6.18
CA GLN A 254 -3.37 2.17 -5.46
C GLN A 254 -4.59 2.88 -6.03
N TRP A 255 -4.44 4.15 -6.44
CA TRP A 255 -5.49 4.86 -7.15
C TRP A 255 -5.94 4.12 -8.41
N ILE A 256 -4.99 3.71 -9.24
CA ILE A 256 -5.25 2.95 -10.48
C ILE A 256 -5.93 1.62 -10.15
N ALA A 257 -5.42 0.88 -9.17
CA ALA A 257 -5.98 -0.42 -8.77
C ALA A 257 -7.45 -0.30 -8.34
N GLN A 258 -7.76 0.69 -7.50
CA GLN A 258 -9.13 0.93 -7.02
C GLN A 258 -10.04 1.43 -8.15
N ALA A 259 -9.62 2.47 -8.88
CA ALA A 259 -10.41 3.10 -9.92
C ALA A 259 -10.67 2.17 -11.12
N ASN A 260 -9.75 1.26 -11.42
CA ASN A 260 -9.94 0.25 -12.47
C ASN A 260 -10.70 -1.00 -11.97
N GLY A 261 -11.11 -1.07 -10.70
CA GLY A 261 -11.85 -2.20 -10.15
C GLY A 261 -11.03 -3.49 -10.03
N GLN A 262 -9.73 -3.35 -9.72
CA GLN A 262 -8.78 -4.48 -9.70
C GLN A 262 -8.68 -5.18 -8.35
N ILE A 263 -9.23 -4.60 -7.29
CA ILE A 263 -9.17 -5.14 -5.93
C ILE A 263 -10.48 -5.87 -5.62
N PRO A 264 -10.52 -7.22 -5.68
CA PRO A 264 -11.76 -7.95 -5.49
C PRO A 264 -12.29 -7.78 -4.07
N GLY A 265 -13.59 -7.48 -3.92
CA GLY A 265 -14.25 -7.39 -2.62
C GLY A 265 -14.00 -6.09 -1.84
N LEU A 266 -13.21 -5.15 -2.36
CA LEU A 266 -13.07 -3.81 -1.80
C LEU A 266 -13.82 -2.77 -2.66
N GLU A 267 -14.47 -1.82 -1.98
CA GLU A 267 -15.12 -0.68 -2.62
C GLU A 267 -14.08 0.30 -3.19
N ASN A 268 -14.35 0.88 -4.36
CA ASN A 268 -13.53 1.94 -4.90
C ASN A 268 -13.73 3.24 -4.10
N THR A 269 -12.85 3.46 -3.12
CA THR A 269 -12.90 4.65 -2.24
C THR A 269 -12.47 5.95 -2.93
N THR A 270 -11.95 5.88 -4.17
CA THR A 270 -11.52 7.06 -4.95
C THR A 270 -12.64 7.71 -5.77
N THR A 271 -13.84 7.12 -5.75
CA THR A 271 -14.98 7.61 -6.54
C THR A 271 -15.32 9.05 -6.16
N GLY A 272 -15.39 9.94 -7.15
CA GLY A 272 -15.70 11.37 -6.94
C GLY A 272 -14.51 12.22 -6.48
N LEU A 273 -13.35 11.61 -6.25
CA LEU A 273 -12.11 12.32 -5.91
C LEU A 273 -11.26 12.57 -7.17
N ALA A 274 -10.21 13.38 -7.03
CA ALA A 274 -9.19 13.59 -8.06
C ALA A 274 -7.77 13.48 -7.49
N LEU A 275 -6.79 13.24 -8.37
CA LEU A 275 -5.35 13.34 -8.05
C LEU A 275 -4.76 14.61 -8.64
N ALA A 276 -3.95 15.32 -7.84
CA ALA A 276 -3.20 16.47 -8.32
C ALA A 276 -2.09 16.06 -9.31
N ALA A 277 -1.76 16.95 -10.23
CA ALA A 277 -0.45 16.97 -10.86
C ALA A 277 0.58 17.58 -9.89
N ILE A 278 1.84 17.19 -10.05
CA ILE A 278 2.95 17.75 -9.28
C ILE A 278 4.04 18.19 -10.24
N ASN A 279 4.47 19.45 -10.15
CA ASN A 279 5.45 20.05 -11.04
C ASN A 279 5.12 19.85 -12.54
N GLY A 280 3.85 19.95 -12.92
CA GLY A 280 3.39 19.73 -14.29
C GLY A 280 3.33 18.26 -14.72
N GLN A 281 3.56 17.31 -13.81
CA GLN A 281 3.53 15.88 -14.10
C GLN A 281 2.30 15.23 -13.47
N ALA A 282 1.43 14.67 -14.30
CA ALA A 282 0.28 13.89 -13.83
C ALA A 282 0.73 12.54 -13.24
N ALA A 283 0.11 12.13 -12.14
CA ALA A 283 0.37 10.84 -11.50
C ALA A 283 -0.27 9.66 -12.26
N VAL A 284 -1.36 9.94 -12.97
CA VAL A 284 -2.14 8.96 -13.73
C VAL A 284 -2.56 9.54 -15.09
N ASN A 285 -2.88 8.66 -16.04
CA ASN A 285 -3.40 9.00 -17.36
C ASN A 285 -4.72 8.29 -17.64
N GLY A 286 -5.59 8.96 -18.40
CA GLY A 286 -6.89 8.41 -18.83
C GLY A 286 -7.95 8.48 -17.73
N THR A 287 -9.00 7.67 -17.90
CA THR A 287 -10.16 7.62 -17.01
C THR A 287 -10.48 6.17 -16.64
N ALA A 288 -11.17 5.99 -15.52
CA ALA A 288 -11.63 4.67 -15.09
C ALA A 288 -12.53 4.04 -16.16
N PRO A 289 -12.46 2.71 -16.39
CA PRO A 289 -11.65 1.71 -15.68
C PRO A 289 -10.32 1.36 -16.39
N THR A 290 -9.77 2.30 -17.17
CA THR A 290 -8.54 2.09 -17.97
C THR A 290 -7.43 3.06 -17.61
N ILE A 291 -7.39 3.53 -16.36
CA ILE A 291 -6.36 4.44 -15.88
C ILE A 291 -5.00 3.74 -15.94
N THR A 292 -3.96 4.46 -16.36
CA THR A 292 -2.58 3.95 -16.41
C THR A 292 -1.61 4.89 -15.70
N PRO A 293 -0.38 4.46 -15.37
CA PRO A 293 0.63 5.33 -14.78
C PRO A 293 0.89 6.60 -15.59
N GLY A 294 1.00 7.72 -14.89
CA GLY A 294 1.30 9.03 -15.44
C GLY A 294 2.80 9.32 -15.55
N ALA A 295 3.13 10.51 -16.05
CA ALA A 295 4.51 10.95 -16.22
C ALA A 295 5.26 11.14 -14.87
N LEU A 296 4.54 11.28 -13.75
CA LEU A 296 5.13 11.39 -12.41
C LEU A 296 5.93 10.13 -12.00
N TYR A 297 5.70 8.97 -12.62
CA TYR A 297 6.49 7.75 -12.37
C TYR A 297 7.93 7.86 -12.94
N GLY A 298 8.17 8.82 -13.83
CA GLY A 298 9.37 8.95 -14.64
C GLY A 298 9.33 8.12 -15.93
N THR A 299 10.47 8.05 -16.61
CA THR A 299 10.59 7.43 -17.94
C THR A 299 10.74 5.91 -17.85
N ALA A 300 9.89 5.19 -18.58
CA ALA A 300 10.01 3.75 -18.81
C ALA A 300 10.50 3.44 -20.23
N THR A 301 11.31 2.38 -20.37
CA THR A 301 11.78 1.85 -21.65
C THR A 301 11.08 0.52 -21.91
N LEU A 302 10.35 0.41 -23.03
CA LEU A 302 9.55 -0.78 -23.37
C LEU A 302 8.61 -1.20 -22.22
N GLY A 303 8.03 -0.22 -21.53
CA GLY A 303 7.13 -0.43 -20.41
C GLY A 303 7.78 -1.02 -19.16
N ASN A 304 9.10 -0.89 -18.99
CA ASN A 304 9.83 -1.21 -17.76
C ASN A 304 10.71 -0.04 -17.33
N TYR A 305 10.87 0.14 -16.02
CA TYR A 305 11.84 1.08 -15.46
C TYR A 305 13.21 0.41 -15.37
N THR A 306 14.23 1.04 -15.97
CA THR A 306 15.56 0.44 -16.13
C THR A 306 16.60 0.96 -15.15
N ALA A 307 16.25 1.96 -14.35
CA ALA A 307 17.07 2.50 -13.28
C ALA A 307 16.18 2.93 -12.10
N PRO A 308 16.72 2.91 -10.86
CA PRO A 308 16.05 3.52 -9.71
C PRO A 308 15.66 4.98 -9.99
N PRO A 309 14.57 5.47 -9.38
CA PRO A 309 14.16 6.85 -9.55
C PRO A 309 15.18 7.80 -8.91
N ALA A 310 15.13 9.07 -9.32
CA ALA A 310 15.80 10.12 -8.57
C ALA A 310 15.28 10.15 -7.13
N THR A 311 16.13 10.55 -6.20
CA THR A 311 15.81 10.68 -4.77
C THR A 311 15.96 12.11 -4.32
N GLY A 312 15.21 12.51 -3.28
CA GLY A 312 15.33 13.83 -2.65
C GLY A 312 14.15 14.74 -2.96
N VAL A 313 14.30 16.03 -2.64
CA VAL A 313 13.25 17.03 -2.79
C VAL A 313 12.87 17.18 -4.27
N GLY A 314 11.56 17.15 -4.55
CA GLY A 314 10.98 17.23 -5.89
C GLY A 314 10.84 15.88 -6.61
N ALA A 315 11.35 14.79 -6.02
CA ALA A 315 11.23 13.46 -6.60
C ALA A 315 10.05 12.68 -5.99
N PHE A 316 8.90 12.69 -6.68
CA PHE A 316 7.67 12.04 -6.24
C PHE A 316 7.44 10.63 -6.83
N SER A 317 8.43 10.09 -7.54
CA SER A 317 8.50 8.68 -7.94
C SER A 317 9.37 7.87 -6.97
N ARG A 318 9.01 6.62 -6.69
CA ARG A 318 9.77 5.72 -5.81
C ARG A 318 9.74 4.28 -6.28
N ASP A 319 10.79 3.53 -5.97
CA ASP A 319 10.64 2.09 -5.91
C ASP A 319 10.02 1.71 -4.55
N THR A 320 9.20 0.67 -4.60
CA THR A 320 8.70 -0.07 -3.44
C THR A 320 9.58 -1.30 -3.24
N TYR A 321 9.53 -1.95 -2.07
CA TYR A 321 10.50 -2.95 -1.67
C TYR A 321 9.88 -4.12 -0.93
N ASP A 322 10.45 -5.30 -1.16
CA ASP A 322 10.36 -6.45 -0.28
C ASP A 322 11.60 -6.47 0.62
N VAL A 323 11.40 -6.51 1.93
CA VAL A 323 12.45 -6.38 2.93
C VAL A 323 12.68 -7.73 3.60
N ILE A 324 13.92 -8.21 3.55
CA ILE A 324 14.33 -9.48 4.16
C ILE A 324 15.48 -9.26 5.15
N PRO A 325 15.71 -10.17 6.10
CA PRO A 325 16.99 -10.23 6.81
C PRO A 325 18.12 -10.50 5.80
N THR A 326 19.19 -9.70 5.82
CA THR A 326 20.30 -9.81 4.86
C THR A 326 20.92 -11.20 4.83
N GLN A 327 20.92 -11.91 5.97
CA GLN A 327 21.40 -13.29 6.07
C GLN A 327 20.64 -14.28 5.17
N PHE A 328 19.47 -13.91 4.62
CA PHE A 328 18.73 -14.78 3.68
C PHE A 328 19.41 -14.87 2.32
N LEU A 329 20.21 -13.87 1.92
CA LEU A 329 20.93 -13.87 0.63
C LEU A 329 21.93 -15.02 0.51
N SER A 330 22.42 -15.54 1.63
CA SER A 330 23.31 -16.70 1.74
C SER A 330 22.77 -17.77 2.69
N GLY A 331 21.46 -17.77 2.90
CA GLY A 331 20.79 -18.54 3.93
C GLY A 331 20.52 -20.01 3.57
N THR A 332 19.66 -20.62 4.37
CA THR A 332 19.12 -21.97 4.13
C THR A 332 18.41 -22.08 2.77
N PRO A 333 18.19 -23.30 2.23
CA PRO A 333 17.43 -23.48 1.00
C PRO A 333 16.05 -22.82 1.02
N LYS A 334 15.36 -22.83 2.18
CA LYS A 334 14.08 -22.14 2.35
C LYS A 334 14.21 -20.62 2.13
N GLN A 335 15.26 -20.01 2.67
CA GLN A 335 15.51 -18.57 2.53
C GLN A 335 15.94 -18.23 1.10
N ALA A 336 16.81 -19.04 0.49
CA ALA A 336 17.22 -18.87 -0.90
C ALA A 336 16.02 -18.96 -1.87
N ASN A 337 15.09 -19.88 -1.64
CA ASN A 337 13.86 -19.99 -2.43
C ASN A 337 12.98 -18.74 -2.31
N LEU A 338 12.86 -18.17 -1.11
CA LEU A 338 12.15 -16.90 -0.92
C LEU A 338 12.83 -15.77 -1.69
N VAL A 339 14.15 -15.62 -1.57
CA VAL A 339 14.90 -14.60 -2.31
C VAL A 339 14.73 -14.77 -3.82
N ALA A 340 14.78 -16.00 -4.33
CA ALA A 340 14.54 -16.28 -5.74
C ALA A 340 13.12 -15.87 -6.18
N ALA A 341 12.11 -16.15 -5.36
CA ALA A 341 10.74 -15.69 -5.60
C ALA A 341 10.67 -14.15 -5.67
N LEU A 342 11.23 -13.45 -4.67
CA LEU A 342 11.25 -11.99 -4.55
C LEU A 342 12.17 -11.29 -5.56
N THR A 343 12.85 -12.02 -6.44
CA THR A 343 13.78 -11.44 -7.44
C THR A 343 13.45 -11.96 -8.84
N SER A 344 13.98 -13.13 -9.21
CA SER A 344 13.77 -13.73 -10.54
C SER A 344 12.33 -14.16 -10.76
N GLY A 345 11.61 -14.60 -9.71
CA GLY A 345 10.20 -14.97 -9.77
C GLY A 345 9.28 -13.82 -10.19
N LEU A 346 9.58 -12.59 -9.77
CA LEU A 346 8.84 -11.38 -10.14
C LEU A 346 9.12 -10.90 -11.57
N ASN A 347 10.20 -11.39 -12.21
CA ASN A 347 10.56 -10.99 -13.57
C ASN A 347 9.73 -11.70 -14.66
N GLY A 348 8.91 -12.68 -14.28
CA GLY A 348 8.03 -13.42 -15.19
C GLY A 348 6.94 -12.55 -15.85
N ALA A 349 6.52 -12.93 -17.05
CA ALA A 349 5.57 -12.16 -17.84
C ALA A 349 4.22 -11.99 -17.11
N SER A 350 3.67 -13.07 -16.55
CA SER A 350 2.40 -13.05 -15.81
C SER A 350 2.49 -12.13 -14.59
N GLN A 351 3.59 -12.17 -13.85
CA GLN A 351 3.82 -11.34 -12.68
C GLN A 351 3.88 -9.85 -13.05
N LYS A 352 4.61 -9.53 -14.13
CA LYS A 352 4.64 -8.17 -14.68
C LYS A 352 3.26 -7.69 -15.13
N THR A 353 2.45 -8.56 -15.72
CA THR A 353 1.07 -8.24 -16.08
C THR A 353 0.23 -7.93 -14.85
N THR A 354 0.32 -8.74 -13.79
CA THR A 354 -0.37 -8.47 -12.52
C THR A 354 0.11 -7.14 -11.92
N ILE A 355 1.41 -6.90 -11.80
CA ILE A 355 1.96 -5.64 -11.27
C ILE A 355 1.41 -4.41 -12.01
N LYS A 356 1.39 -4.46 -13.36
CA LYS A 356 0.85 -3.38 -14.20
C LYS A 356 -0.66 -3.20 -14.05
N LYS A 357 -1.41 -4.31 -13.93
CA LYS A 357 -2.86 -4.29 -13.73
C LYS A 357 -3.23 -3.53 -12.46
N TYR A 358 -2.43 -3.64 -11.41
CA TYR A 358 -2.57 -2.88 -10.16
C TYR A 358 -1.91 -1.48 -10.20
N GLY A 359 -1.56 -0.97 -11.39
CA GLY A 359 -1.05 0.40 -11.54
C GLY A 359 0.41 0.62 -11.16
N PHE A 360 1.15 -0.43 -10.85
CA PHE A 360 2.58 -0.32 -10.52
C PHE A 360 3.46 -0.51 -11.75
N GLY A 361 4.60 0.16 -11.77
CA GLY A 361 5.59 0.03 -12.84
C GLY A 361 6.52 -1.16 -12.62
N THR A 362 6.78 -1.94 -13.66
CA THR A 362 7.68 -3.09 -13.57
C THR A 362 9.13 -2.68 -13.71
N LEU A 363 10.02 -3.29 -12.92
CA LEU A 363 11.45 -2.97 -12.90
C LEU A 363 12.23 -4.02 -13.71
N SER A 364 13.29 -3.60 -14.42
CA SER A 364 14.18 -4.54 -15.13
C SER A 364 15.40 -4.98 -14.31
N TYR A 365 15.58 -4.41 -13.12
CA TYR A 365 16.75 -4.58 -12.27
C TYR A 365 16.44 -5.33 -10.96
N LEU A 366 15.36 -6.13 -10.94
CA LEU A 366 14.95 -6.93 -9.78
C LEU A 366 16.01 -7.94 -9.31
N THR A 367 16.91 -8.35 -10.20
CA THR A 367 18.00 -9.30 -9.91
C THR A 367 19.36 -8.63 -9.77
N ASP A 368 19.43 -7.30 -9.91
CA ASP A 368 20.67 -6.53 -9.78
C ASP A 368 20.87 -6.14 -8.31
N ALA A 369 21.66 -6.93 -7.59
CA ALA A 369 21.96 -6.70 -6.18
C ALA A 369 22.63 -5.34 -5.90
N SER A 370 23.22 -4.68 -6.91
CA SER A 370 23.75 -3.31 -6.76
C SER A 370 22.65 -2.26 -6.56
N LYS A 371 21.38 -2.61 -6.82
CA LYS A 371 20.21 -1.75 -6.60
C LYS A 371 19.50 -2.03 -5.27
N TYR A 372 19.97 -3.02 -4.50
CA TYR A 372 19.39 -3.31 -3.20
C TYR A 372 19.86 -2.26 -2.19
N LEU A 373 18.99 -1.92 -1.25
CA LEU A 373 19.34 -1.01 -0.15
C LEU A 373 19.51 -1.79 1.14
N SER A 374 20.33 -1.26 2.04
CA SER A 374 20.65 -1.91 3.31
C SER A 374 20.21 -1.07 4.50
N SER A 375 19.81 -1.74 5.58
CA SER A 375 19.41 -1.08 6.83
C SER A 375 19.82 -1.90 8.05
N ALA A 376 19.92 -1.26 9.22
CA ALA A 376 19.91 -1.99 10.47
C ALA A 376 18.50 -2.54 10.78
N TYR A 377 18.41 -3.42 11.76
CA TYR A 377 17.12 -3.74 12.38
C TYR A 377 16.52 -2.48 13.02
N THR A 378 15.20 -2.42 13.08
CA THR A 378 14.44 -1.24 13.54
C THR A 378 13.53 -1.57 14.73
N ASN A 379 13.27 -0.57 15.57
CA ASN A 379 12.28 -0.60 16.66
C ASN A 379 11.10 0.31 16.35
#